data_AF-A0A3M6XNN1-F1
#
_entry.id   AF-A0A3M6XNN1-F1
#
_cell.length_a   1.000
_cell.length_b   1.000
_cell.length_c   1.000
_cell.angle_alpha   90.00
_cell.angle_beta   90.00
_cell.angle_gamma   90.00
#
_symmetry.space_group_name_H-M   'P 1'
#
loop_
_entity.id
_entity.type
_entity.pdbx_description
1 polymer ?
#
loop_
_entity_poly.entity_id
_entity_poly.type
_entity_poly.pdbx_seq_one_letter_code
_entity_poly.pdbx_strand_id
1 'polypeptide(L)'
;MTQTDHYHSGIQPTDKDGVASFETIFPGHYDGRATHTHILAHMNVTVLPNNTISSTNNITHIGQVFYPESLRSAVEAIEPYTSNTQAVTSNDDDMWSIVQADTYYDPFPEFIYLGDDVSDGLMAWIQIGVNTSANYIDDDYYSVAAQLWADGGHVNSDSSFGGGGEMGGNGTMNGTGSAMPSGSAVPSGAPSS
;
A
#
# COMPACT_ATOMS: atom_id res chain seq x y z
N MET A 1 12.53 1.28 21.88
CA MET A 1 12.56 2.01 20.59
C MET A 1 14.01 2.25 20.22
N THR A 2 14.57 1.42 19.35
CA THR A 2 15.82 1.73 18.66
C THR A 2 15.47 1.65 17.18
N GLN A 3 15.38 2.82 16.56
CA GLN A 3 15.10 3.00 15.15
C GLN A 3 16.31 2.52 14.36
N THR A 4 16.11 1.54 13.49
CA THR A 4 17.08 1.12 12.49
C THR A 4 16.28 1.03 11.19
N ASP A 5 16.54 1.96 10.28
CA ASP A 5 16.26 1.99 8.84
C ASP A 5 14.86 1.57 8.30
N HIS A 6 13.78 1.85 9.04
CA HIS A 6 12.41 1.63 8.57
C HIS A 6 11.57 2.90 8.69
N TYR A 7 11.75 3.83 7.74
CA TYR A 7 10.90 5.02 7.61
C TYR A 7 9.56 4.65 6.95
N HIS A 8 8.47 5.29 7.37
CA HIS A 8 7.12 5.11 6.81
C HIS A 8 6.53 3.69 6.89
N SER A 9 7.06 2.85 7.79
CA SER A 9 6.54 1.52 8.10
C SER A 9 6.23 1.41 9.58
N GLY A 10 5.09 0.82 9.93
CA GLY A 10 4.68 0.64 11.32
C GLY A 10 3.73 -0.54 11.49
N ILE A 11 3.69 -1.10 12.70
CA ILE A 11 2.72 -2.11 13.11
C ILE A 11 2.08 -1.67 14.41
N GLN A 12 0.76 -1.77 14.51
CA GLN A 12 0.00 -1.44 15.70
C GLN A 12 -1.03 -2.53 15.96
N PRO A 13 -1.12 -3.06 17.20
CA PRO A 13 -2.26 -3.89 17.57
C PRO A 13 -3.51 -3.02 17.61
N THR A 14 -4.64 -3.55 17.15
CA THR A 14 -5.93 -2.91 17.36
C THR A 14 -6.30 -2.94 18.83
N ASP A 15 -6.95 -1.89 19.31
CA ASP A 15 -7.51 -1.86 20.66
C ASP A 15 -8.79 -2.73 20.78
N LYS A 16 -9.45 -2.64 21.95
CA LYS A 16 -10.68 -3.40 22.24
C LYS A 16 -11.86 -3.07 21.32
N ASP A 17 -11.82 -1.92 20.65
CA ASP A 17 -12.87 -1.46 19.75
C ASP A 17 -12.48 -1.73 18.28
N GLY A 18 -11.34 -2.38 18.03
CA GLY A 18 -10.84 -2.69 16.69
C GLY A 18 -10.10 -1.52 16.03
N VAL A 19 -9.70 -0.50 16.79
CA VAL A 19 -9.06 0.70 16.24
C VAL A 19 -7.53 0.58 16.32
N ALA A 20 -6.85 0.93 15.24
CA ALA A 20 -5.42 1.17 15.21
C ALA A 20 -5.16 2.59 14.67
N SER A 21 -4.21 3.30 15.29
CA SER A 21 -3.87 4.68 14.94
C SER A 21 -2.40 4.81 14.62
N PHE A 22 -2.09 5.57 13.58
CA PHE A 22 -0.72 5.86 13.16
C PHE A 22 -0.55 7.38 13.06
N GLU A 23 0.56 7.87 13.61
CA GLU A 23 1.08 9.20 13.30
C GLU A 23 2.11 9.03 12.19
N THR A 24 1.85 9.62 11.03
CA THR A 24 2.70 9.51 9.84
C THR A 24 2.61 10.81 9.04
N ILE A 25 3.48 10.94 8.04
CA ILE A 25 3.36 11.97 7.01
C ILE A 25 2.45 11.49 5.88
N PHE A 26 1.85 12.44 5.15
CA PHE A 26 1.13 12.13 3.92
C PHE A 26 2.09 11.50 2.89
N PRO A 27 1.70 10.44 2.16
CA PRO A 27 2.59 9.81 1.19
C PRO A 27 2.86 10.72 0.00
N GLY A 28 4.13 10.79 -0.43
CA GLY A 28 4.48 11.41 -1.71
C GLY A 28 4.10 10.51 -2.90
N HIS A 29 3.96 11.09 -4.09
CA HIS A 29 3.69 10.34 -5.32
C HIS A 29 4.97 9.86 -6.01
N TYR A 30 4.83 8.80 -6.79
CA TYR A 30 5.85 8.29 -7.71
C TYR A 30 5.19 7.91 -9.04
N ASP A 31 6.00 7.83 -10.10
CA ASP A 31 5.51 7.58 -11.45
C ASP A 31 4.78 6.22 -11.55
N GLY A 32 3.69 6.20 -12.30
CA GLY A 32 2.91 5.00 -12.63
C GLY A 32 1.91 4.53 -11.56
N ARG A 33 1.77 5.21 -10.41
CA ARG A 33 0.81 4.83 -9.35
C ARG A 33 0.15 6.06 -8.71
N ALA A 34 -1.14 5.97 -8.43
CA ALA A 34 -1.84 7.00 -7.65
C ALA A 34 -1.31 7.03 -6.22
N THR A 35 -1.39 8.15 -5.52
CA THR A 35 -0.90 8.28 -4.15
C THR A 35 -1.67 7.36 -3.19
N HIS A 36 -0.97 6.48 -2.47
CA HIS A 36 -1.57 5.48 -1.59
C HIS A 36 -0.75 5.16 -0.33
N THR A 37 -1.41 4.55 0.64
CA THR A 37 -0.82 3.92 1.82
C THR A 37 -1.17 2.43 1.83
N HIS A 38 -0.17 1.56 2.01
CA HIS A 38 -0.39 0.12 2.14
C HIS A 38 -0.95 -0.26 3.51
N ILE A 39 -1.83 -1.25 3.56
CA ILE A 39 -2.38 -1.83 4.78
C ILE A 39 -2.30 -3.35 4.72
N LEU A 40 -1.78 -3.95 5.79
CA LEU A 40 -1.82 -5.39 6.02
C LEU A 40 -2.45 -5.67 7.38
N ALA A 41 -3.43 -6.57 7.43
CA ALA A 41 -4.06 -7.01 8.67
C ALA A 41 -3.61 -8.43 9.04
N HIS A 42 -2.92 -8.54 10.17
CA HIS A 42 -2.45 -9.81 10.72
C HIS A 42 -3.41 -10.31 11.81
N MET A 43 -3.79 -11.59 11.78
CA MET A 43 -4.61 -12.24 12.79
C MET A 43 -3.90 -13.45 13.39
N ASN A 44 -4.32 -13.88 14.59
CA ASN A 44 -3.68 -14.97 15.35
C ASN A 44 -2.19 -14.71 15.61
N VAL A 45 -1.84 -13.45 15.88
CA VAL A 45 -0.47 -13.00 16.05
C VAL A 45 0.10 -13.49 17.38
N THR A 46 1.28 -14.10 17.34
CA THR A 46 2.12 -14.31 18.53
C THR A 46 3.20 -13.24 18.57
N VAL A 47 3.24 -12.45 19.65
CA VAL A 47 4.32 -11.49 19.90
C VAL A 47 5.48 -12.23 20.56
N LEU A 48 6.66 -12.13 19.96
CA LEU A 48 7.89 -12.74 20.44
C LEU A 48 8.56 -11.87 21.51
N PRO A 49 9.43 -12.43 22.39
CA PRO A 49 10.06 -11.68 23.48
C PRO A 49 10.89 -10.46 23.06
N ASN A 50 11.30 -10.39 21.79
CA ASN A 50 12.00 -9.27 21.18
C ASN A 50 11.06 -8.20 20.58
N ASN A 51 9.76 -8.28 20.87
CA ASN A 51 8.70 -7.40 20.35
C ASN A 51 8.49 -7.46 18.84
N THR A 52 8.84 -8.57 18.18
CA THR A 52 8.40 -8.84 16.81
C THR A 52 7.21 -9.79 16.78
N ILE A 53 6.59 -9.94 15.61
CA ILE A 53 5.49 -10.88 15.39
C ILE A 53 6.01 -12.18 14.76
N SER A 54 5.44 -13.32 15.14
CA SER A 54 5.74 -14.61 14.54
C SER A 54 5.37 -14.64 13.06
N SER A 55 6.15 -15.36 12.24
CA SER A 55 5.85 -15.60 10.81
C SER A 55 4.69 -16.58 10.57
N THR A 56 4.15 -17.22 11.62
CA THR A 56 3.03 -18.17 11.52
C THR A 56 1.66 -17.54 11.75
N ASN A 57 1.53 -16.23 11.55
CA ASN A 57 0.26 -15.52 11.67
C ASN A 57 -0.56 -15.61 10.37
N ASN A 58 -1.85 -15.30 10.46
CA ASN A 58 -2.71 -15.24 9.28
C ASN A 58 -2.67 -13.84 8.69
N ILE A 59 -2.49 -13.74 7.38
CA ILE A 59 -2.67 -12.48 6.65
C ILE A 59 -4.13 -12.41 6.22
N THR A 60 -4.93 -11.62 6.92
CA THR A 60 -6.39 -11.58 6.70
C THR A 60 -6.83 -10.50 5.71
N HIS A 61 -5.95 -9.54 5.43
CA HIS A 61 -6.21 -8.46 4.48
C HIS A 61 -4.89 -7.90 3.94
N ILE A 62 -4.87 -7.65 2.64
CA ILE A 62 -3.81 -6.93 1.92
C ILE A 62 -4.53 -5.87 1.11
N GLY A 63 -4.27 -4.60 1.40
CA GLY A 63 -5.03 -3.50 0.85
C GLY A 63 -4.17 -2.25 0.63
N GLN A 64 -4.75 -1.30 -0.09
CA GLN A 64 -4.20 0.04 -0.24
C GLN A 64 -5.32 1.04 0.01
N VAL A 65 -4.96 2.16 0.61
CA VAL A 65 -5.83 3.32 0.82
C VAL A 65 -5.34 4.41 -0.11
N PHE A 66 -6.23 4.89 -0.98
CA PHE A 66 -5.95 5.97 -1.92
C PHE A 66 -6.49 7.28 -1.38
N TYR A 67 -6.02 8.41 -1.88
CA TYR A 67 -6.44 9.72 -1.37
C TYR A 67 -7.23 10.51 -2.41
N PRO A 68 -8.27 11.27 -1.99
CA PRO A 68 -8.97 12.18 -2.90
C PRO A 68 -8.01 13.15 -3.57
N GLU A 69 -8.18 13.38 -4.88
CA GLU A 69 -7.26 14.21 -5.65
C GLU A 69 -7.19 15.66 -5.15
N SER A 70 -8.28 16.17 -4.57
CA SER A 70 -8.32 17.48 -3.93
C SER A 70 -7.37 17.57 -2.73
N LEU A 71 -7.33 16.53 -1.91
CA LEU A 71 -6.41 16.43 -0.77
C LEU A 71 -4.96 16.31 -1.26
N ARG A 72 -4.70 15.39 -2.19
CA ARG A 72 -3.36 15.20 -2.79
C ARG A 72 -2.84 16.52 -3.36
N SER A 73 -3.66 17.22 -4.16
CA SER A 73 -3.28 18.49 -4.78
C SER A 73 -3.00 19.58 -3.74
N ALA A 74 -3.74 19.63 -2.64
CA ALA A 74 -3.49 20.57 -1.56
C ALA A 74 -2.15 20.29 -0.87
N VAL A 75 -1.83 19.01 -0.61
CA VAL A 75 -0.54 18.60 -0.03
C VAL A 75 0.61 18.90 -0.98
N GLU A 76 0.48 18.59 -2.26
CA GLU A 76 1.53 18.83 -3.26
C GLU A 76 1.78 20.32 -3.53
N ALA A 77 0.92 21.22 -3.06
CA ALA A 77 1.11 22.66 -3.14
C ALA A 77 1.98 23.24 -2.01
N ILE A 78 2.41 22.43 -1.04
CA ILE A 78 3.28 22.85 0.07
C ILE A 78 4.62 22.10 0.10
N GLU A 79 5.66 22.75 0.63
CA GLU A 79 6.97 22.10 0.85
C GLU A 79 6.86 20.99 1.93
N PRO A 80 7.59 19.86 1.79
CA PRO A 80 8.56 19.56 0.74
C PRO A 80 7.96 18.96 -0.54
N TYR A 81 6.64 18.71 -0.61
CA TYR A 81 6.00 17.98 -1.72
C TYR A 81 6.07 18.74 -3.04
N THR A 82 6.06 20.07 -3.02
CA THR A 82 6.27 20.95 -4.19
C THR A 82 7.57 20.69 -4.92
N SER A 83 8.58 20.12 -4.25
CA SER A 83 9.87 19.79 -4.84
C SER A 83 9.86 18.50 -5.67
N ASN A 84 8.80 17.68 -5.58
CA ASN A 84 8.68 16.44 -6.32
C ASN A 84 8.26 16.69 -7.78
N THR A 85 9.11 16.29 -8.73
CA THR A 85 8.90 16.49 -10.17
C THR A 85 8.45 15.24 -10.92
N GLN A 86 8.21 14.13 -10.21
CA GLN A 86 7.69 12.91 -10.81
C GLN A 86 6.30 13.14 -11.42
N ALA A 87 5.96 12.37 -12.46
CA ALA A 87 4.64 12.44 -13.08
C ALA A 87 3.58 11.92 -12.10
N VAL A 88 2.47 12.65 -12.00
CA VAL A 88 1.32 12.26 -11.21
C VAL A 88 0.48 11.27 -12.01
N THR A 89 0.10 10.16 -11.38
CA THR A 89 -0.93 9.24 -11.88
C THR A 89 -2.22 9.54 -11.13
N SER A 90 -3.33 9.74 -11.86
CA SER A 90 -4.65 9.98 -11.26
C SER A 90 -5.18 8.71 -10.59
N ASN A 91 -6.18 8.84 -9.70
CA ASN A 91 -6.82 7.64 -9.15
C ASN A 91 -7.45 6.81 -10.29
N ASP A 92 -8.15 7.47 -11.21
CA ASP A 92 -8.84 6.81 -12.35
C ASP A 92 -7.87 6.12 -13.34
N ASP A 93 -6.60 6.52 -13.37
CA ASP A 93 -5.57 5.90 -14.20
C ASP A 93 -4.77 4.80 -13.46
N ASP A 94 -4.96 4.66 -12.13
CA ASP A 94 -4.30 3.63 -11.34
C ASP A 94 -5.06 2.30 -11.39
N MET A 95 -4.36 1.26 -11.84
CA MET A 95 -4.94 -0.07 -12.03
C MET A 95 -5.48 -0.72 -10.75
N TRP A 96 -5.01 -0.30 -9.57
CA TRP A 96 -5.41 -0.85 -8.27
C TRP A 96 -6.51 -0.03 -7.62
N SER A 97 -6.52 1.29 -7.80
CA SER A 97 -7.56 2.14 -7.23
C SER A 97 -8.94 1.73 -7.77
N ILE A 98 -9.03 1.45 -9.08
CA ILE A 98 -10.27 1.04 -9.75
C ILE A 98 -10.71 -0.37 -9.29
N VAL A 99 -9.78 -1.27 -9.02
CA VAL A 99 -10.08 -2.64 -8.59
C VAL A 99 -10.46 -2.69 -7.12
N GLN A 100 -9.92 -1.78 -6.31
CA GLN A 100 -10.27 -1.68 -4.90
C GLN A 100 -11.54 -0.86 -4.69
N ALA A 101 -11.82 0.13 -5.54
CA ALA A 101 -13.10 0.82 -5.58
C ALA A 101 -14.17 -0.01 -6.30
N ASP A 102 -14.96 -0.78 -5.54
CA ASP A 102 -16.14 -1.47 -6.05
C ASP A 102 -17.36 -1.11 -5.18
N THR A 103 -18.54 -1.52 -5.61
CA THR A 103 -19.84 -1.40 -4.94
C THR A 103 -19.82 -1.81 -3.46
N TYR A 104 -18.83 -2.61 -3.03
CA TYR A 104 -18.69 -3.11 -1.67
C TYR A 104 -17.53 -2.48 -0.88
N TYR A 105 -16.62 -1.73 -1.52
CA TYR A 105 -15.44 -1.18 -0.88
C TYR A 105 -15.08 0.19 -1.45
N ASP A 106 -14.90 1.15 -0.56
CA ASP A 106 -14.42 2.49 -0.89
C ASP A 106 -13.00 2.64 -0.30
N PRO A 107 -11.95 2.72 -1.13
CA PRO A 107 -10.58 2.84 -0.65
C PRO A 107 -10.21 4.26 -0.20
N PHE A 108 -11.13 5.22 -0.29
CA PHE A 108 -10.86 6.61 0.03
C PHE A 108 -11.17 6.90 1.51
N PRO A 109 -10.19 7.35 2.32
CA PRO A 109 -10.44 7.73 3.69
C PRO A 109 -11.18 9.06 3.75
N GLU A 110 -12.05 9.18 4.74
CA GLU A 110 -12.56 10.48 5.15
C GLU A 110 -11.46 11.26 5.85
N PHE A 111 -11.48 12.59 5.75
CA PHE A 111 -10.45 13.42 6.37
C PHE A 111 -10.96 14.80 6.77
N ILE A 112 -10.25 15.40 7.73
CA ILE A 112 -10.38 16.80 8.13
C ILE A 112 -9.00 17.44 8.25
N TYR A 113 -8.93 18.75 8.02
CA TYR A 113 -7.77 19.56 8.40
C TYR A 113 -7.80 19.83 9.91
N LEU A 114 -6.64 19.78 10.53
CA LEU A 114 -6.48 20.08 11.96
C LEU A 114 -6.36 21.59 12.24
N GLY A 115 -6.24 22.40 11.20
CA GLY A 115 -6.24 23.86 11.24
C GLY A 115 -6.92 24.48 10.02
N ASP A 116 -6.39 25.61 9.56
CA ASP A 116 -6.99 26.38 8.47
C ASP A 116 -6.73 25.72 7.10
N ASP A 117 -5.57 25.06 6.97
CA ASP A 117 -5.18 24.32 5.78
C ASP A 117 -4.38 23.05 6.12
N VAL A 118 -3.93 22.36 5.07
CA VAL A 118 -3.27 21.06 5.18
C VAL A 118 -1.89 21.12 5.87
N SER A 119 -1.26 22.30 5.96
CA SER A 119 0.03 22.48 6.62
C SER A 119 -0.05 22.38 8.15
N ASP A 120 -1.23 22.61 8.73
CA ASP A 120 -1.50 22.44 10.16
C ASP A 120 -1.74 20.96 10.56
N GLY A 121 -1.85 20.07 9.57
CA GLY A 121 -1.99 18.63 9.74
C GLY A 121 -3.35 18.09 9.34
N LEU A 122 -3.43 16.75 9.32
CA LEU A 122 -4.57 15.99 8.85
C LEU A 122 -4.99 14.96 9.90
N MET A 123 -6.30 14.79 10.06
CA MET A 123 -6.87 13.58 10.65
C MET A 123 -7.67 12.87 9.58
N ALA A 124 -7.24 11.67 9.21
CA ALA A 124 -7.91 10.81 8.26
C ALA A 124 -8.37 9.51 8.94
N TRP A 125 -9.50 8.96 8.50
CA TRP A 125 -10.01 7.69 9.01
C TRP A 125 -10.71 6.89 7.91
N ILE A 126 -10.65 5.57 8.05
CA ILE A 126 -11.32 4.62 7.18
C ILE A 126 -11.72 3.40 8.01
N GLN A 127 -12.89 2.83 7.71
CA GLN A 127 -13.33 1.57 8.31
C GLN A 127 -13.14 0.45 7.29
N ILE A 128 -12.37 -0.57 7.68
CA ILE A 128 -12.05 -1.71 6.81
C ILE A 128 -12.70 -2.97 7.39
N GLY A 129 -13.63 -3.55 6.64
CA GLY A 129 -14.16 -4.88 6.95
C GLY A 129 -13.15 -5.96 6.56
N VAL A 130 -12.76 -6.82 7.50
CA VAL A 130 -11.83 -7.92 7.24
C VAL A 130 -12.49 -9.28 7.49
N ASN A 131 -12.20 -10.26 6.63
CA ASN A 131 -12.56 -11.65 6.88
C ASN A 131 -11.50 -12.27 7.80
N THR A 132 -11.80 -12.38 9.10
CA THR A 132 -10.86 -12.88 10.11
C THR A 132 -10.47 -14.35 9.94
N SER A 133 -11.19 -15.10 9.11
CA SER A 133 -10.88 -16.49 8.78
C SER A 133 -10.04 -16.65 7.49
N ALA A 134 -9.80 -15.56 6.75
CA ALA A 134 -8.96 -15.58 5.56
C ALA A 134 -7.48 -15.78 5.92
N ASN A 135 -6.71 -16.29 4.97
CA ASN A 135 -5.25 -16.33 5.08
C ASN A 135 -4.60 -16.20 3.70
N TYR A 136 -3.97 -15.06 3.45
CA TYR A 136 -3.29 -14.66 2.23
C TYR A 136 -1.76 -14.75 2.38
N ILE A 137 -1.26 -15.56 3.31
CA ILE A 137 0.18 -15.72 3.55
C ILE A 137 0.94 -16.28 2.33
N ASP A 138 0.25 -17.04 1.48
CA ASP A 138 0.81 -17.61 0.25
C ASP A 138 0.38 -16.82 -1.00
N ASP A 139 -0.22 -15.63 -0.83
CA ASP A 139 -0.66 -14.79 -1.93
C ASP A 139 0.53 -14.06 -2.57
N ASP A 140 0.59 -14.01 -3.90
CA ASP A 140 1.67 -13.36 -4.65
C ASP A 140 1.79 -11.85 -4.34
N TYR A 141 0.72 -11.23 -3.84
CA TYR A 141 0.69 -9.83 -3.40
C TYR A 141 1.15 -9.63 -1.95
N TYR A 142 1.40 -10.72 -1.21
CA TYR A 142 1.99 -10.67 0.12
C TYR A 142 3.51 -10.69 0.03
N SER A 143 4.14 -9.60 0.47
CA SER A 143 5.55 -9.61 0.84
C SER A 143 5.74 -8.90 2.16
N VAL A 144 6.90 -9.05 2.80
CA VAL A 144 7.26 -8.33 4.04
C VAL A 144 8.57 -7.61 3.77
N ALA A 145 8.66 -6.31 4.06
CA ALA A 145 9.77 -5.48 3.59
C ALA A 145 11.09 -5.82 4.30
N ALA A 146 10.99 -6.33 5.53
CA ALA A 146 12.12 -6.80 6.30
C ALA A 146 11.70 -7.89 7.28
N GLN A 147 12.63 -8.79 7.57
CA GLN A 147 12.49 -9.82 8.60
C GLN A 147 13.56 -9.59 9.67
N LEU A 148 13.21 -9.78 10.94
CA LEU A 148 14.19 -9.71 12.03
C LEU A 148 14.66 -11.12 12.39
N TRP A 149 15.95 -11.38 12.21
CA TRP A 149 16.61 -12.64 12.55
C TRP A 149 17.58 -12.43 13.73
N ALA A 150 18.20 -13.52 14.20
CA ALA A 150 19.09 -13.49 15.38
C ALA A 150 20.32 -12.58 15.19
N ASP A 151 20.73 -12.34 13.94
CA ASP A 151 21.86 -11.52 13.50
C ASP A 151 21.46 -10.11 13.05
N GLY A 152 20.18 -9.74 13.10
CA GLY A 152 19.70 -8.39 12.83
C GLY A 152 18.51 -8.32 11.87
N GLY A 153 18.21 -7.10 11.41
CA GLY A 153 17.18 -6.85 10.40
C GLY A 153 17.71 -7.21 9.02
N HIS A 154 17.02 -8.12 8.34
CA HIS A 154 17.30 -8.50 6.95
C HIS A 154 16.21 -7.89 6.07
N VAL A 155 16.61 -7.03 5.14
CA VAL A 155 15.71 -6.55 4.09
C VAL A 155 15.33 -7.73 3.22
N ASN A 156 14.04 -7.88 2.95
CA ASN A 156 13.59 -8.89 2.01
C ASN A 156 13.80 -8.35 0.59
N SER A 157 14.83 -8.83 -0.09
CA SER A 157 15.16 -8.43 -1.46
C SER A 157 14.08 -8.79 -2.48
N ASP A 158 13.22 -9.75 -2.15
CA ASP A 158 12.09 -10.20 -2.98
C ASP A 158 10.79 -9.48 -2.59
N SER A 159 10.85 -8.50 -1.68
CA SER A 159 9.69 -7.69 -1.34
C SER A 159 9.36 -6.71 -2.46
N SER A 160 8.64 -7.23 -3.47
CA SER A 160 8.06 -6.42 -4.54
C SER A 160 6.83 -5.67 -4.01
N PHE A 161 7.03 -4.74 -3.07
CA PHE A 161 6.04 -3.73 -2.74
C PHE A 161 6.03 -2.65 -3.83
N GLY A 162 5.56 -3.03 -5.00
CA GLY A 162 5.61 -2.18 -6.18
C GLY A 162 5.35 -3.02 -7.41
N GLY A 163 4.33 -2.64 -8.16
CA GLY A 163 4.13 -3.18 -9.49
C GLY A 163 5.36 -2.92 -10.35
N GLY A 164 5.78 -3.97 -11.07
CA GLY A 164 6.51 -3.90 -12.33
C GLY A 164 7.62 -2.85 -12.43
N GLY A 165 8.79 -3.18 -11.90
CA GLY A 165 10.01 -2.44 -12.17
C GLY A 165 11.18 -3.39 -12.39
N GLU A 166 11.19 -4.09 -13.54
CA GLU A 166 12.41 -4.73 -14.05
C GLU A 166 13.47 -3.62 -14.30
N MET A 167 14.35 -3.40 -13.32
CA MET A 167 15.64 -2.76 -13.55
C MET A 167 16.77 -3.78 -13.42
N GLY A 168 16.71 -4.80 -14.28
CA GLY A 168 17.89 -5.54 -14.71
C GLY A 168 18.42 -4.93 -16.01
N GLY A 169 19.20 -3.85 -15.92
CA GLY A 169 19.68 -3.13 -17.09
C GLY A 169 21.15 -2.71 -17.01
N ASN A 170 22.08 -3.65 -17.19
CA ASN A 170 23.38 -3.32 -17.77
C ASN A 170 23.38 -3.81 -19.22
N GLY A 171 23.29 -2.85 -20.16
CA GLY A 171 23.05 -3.11 -21.56
C GLY A 171 24.24 -3.73 -22.29
N THR A 172 23.93 -4.55 -23.29
CA THR A 172 24.61 -4.53 -24.61
C THR A 172 23.86 -5.38 -25.63
N MET A 173 23.56 -4.75 -26.77
CA MET A 173 23.37 -5.30 -28.12
C MET A 173 22.10 -6.07 -28.53
N ASN A 174 21.35 -5.39 -29.42
CA ASN A 174 21.11 -5.75 -30.82
C ASN A 174 19.97 -6.74 -31.16
N GLY A 175 18.87 -6.17 -31.63
CA GLY A 175 18.27 -6.46 -32.94
C GLY A 175 17.53 -7.79 -33.11
N THR A 176 16.20 -7.72 -33.21
CA THR A 176 15.33 -8.19 -34.34
C THR A 176 13.89 -8.32 -33.83
N GLY A 177 12.94 -7.78 -34.60
CA GLY A 177 11.55 -7.64 -34.18
C GLY A 177 10.76 -8.94 -34.15
N SER A 178 9.55 -8.89 -33.58
CA SER A 178 8.31 -9.53 -34.05
C SER A 178 7.15 -9.27 -33.09
N ALA A 179 6.06 -8.75 -33.64
CA ALA A 179 4.64 -8.99 -33.34
C ALA A 179 4.16 -9.23 -31.88
N MET A 180 3.25 -8.35 -31.45
CA MET A 180 2.20 -8.62 -30.45
C MET A 180 1.28 -9.76 -30.92
N PRO A 181 0.86 -10.67 -30.02
CA PRO A 181 -0.41 -11.37 -30.14
C PRO A 181 -1.40 -10.94 -29.06
N SER A 182 -2.60 -10.62 -29.52
CA SER A 182 -3.79 -10.30 -28.77
C SER A 182 -4.38 -11.54 -28.10
N GLY A 183 -4.98 -11.36 -26.92
CA GLY A 183 -6.16 -12.12 -26.53
C GLY A 183 -6.09 -12.86 -25.20
N SER A 184 -6.87 -12.37 -24.23
CA SER A 184 -7.66 -13.25 -23.36
C SER A 184 -8.85 -12.48 -22.79
N ALA A 185 -10.01 -13.11 -22.86
CA ALA A 185 -11.34 -12.56 -22.71
C ALA A 185 -11.76 -12.25 -21.27
N VAL A 186 -12.65 -11.28 -21.12
CA VAL A 186 -13.35 -10.92 -19.88
C VAL A 186 -14.60 -11.80 -19.73
N PRO A 187 -14.80 -12.55 -18.62
CA PRO A 187 -16.06 -13.22 -18.35
C PRO A 187 -17.06 -12.23 -17.71
N SER A 188 -18.11 -11.91 -18.45
CA SER A 188 -19.31 -11.21 -17.95
C SER A 188 -20.34 -12.25 -17.48
N GLY A 189 -20.79 -12.13 -16.24
CA GLY A 189 -21.90 -12.91 -15.69
C GLY A 189 -22.77 -12.04 -14.79
N ALA A 190 -23.83 -11.47 -15.34
CA ALA A 190 -24.93 -10.85 -14.57
C ALA A 190 -26.14 -11.80 -14.50
N PRO A 191 -26.97 -11.74 -13.44
CA PRO A 191 -27.95 -12.77 -13.09
C PRO A 191 -29.29 -12.61 -13.84
N SER A 192 -30.05 -13.70 -13.94
CA SER A 192 -31.41 -13.71 -14.49
C SER A 192 -32.48 -13.66 -13.38
N SER A 193 -33.35 -12.64 -13.49
CA SER A 193 -34.76 -12.47 -13.04
C SER A 193 -35.24 -13.13 -11.75
#